data_AF-A0A839VDP6-F1
#
_entry.id   AF-A0A839VDP6-F1
#
_cell.length_a   1.000
_cell.length_b   1.000
_cell.length_c   1.000
_cell.angle_alpha   90.00
_cell.angle_beta   90.00
_cell.angle_gamma   90.00
#
_symmetry.space_group_name_H-M   'P 1'
#
loop_
_entity.id
_entity.type
_entity.pdbx_description
1 polymer ?
#
loop_
_entity_poly.entity_id
_entity_poly.type
_entity_poly.pdbx_seq_one_letter_code
_entity_poly.pdbx_strand_id
1 'polypeptide(L)'
;MPCNCTPNENPIPPTHEDFRWIHGPGREEKFASFIELTRDISAGITSCMQIIYARDLVSEMNQDSDPEPEAAPSIGKSDSANLYRLSLAAATLLRDRSDEHIACLNKLWND
;
A
#
# COMPACT_ATOMS: atom_id res chain seq x y z
N MET A 1 46.58 38.59 11.46
CA MET A 1 45.82 37.84 10.44
C MET A 1 44.80 36.97 11.16
N PRO A 2 43.48 37.12 10.96
CA PRO A 2 42.51 36.23 11.56
C PRO A 2 42.35 34.97 10.69
N CYS A 3 42.44 33.80 11.32
CA CYS A 3 42.16 32.51 10.69
C CYS A 3 40.66 32.37 10.46
N ASN A 4 40.24 32.38 9.20
CA ASN A 4 38.91 31.95 8.79
C ASN A 4 38.84 30.42 8.85
N CYS A 5 38.39 29.89 9.98
CA CYS A 5 37.91 28.51 10.06
C CYS A 5 36.42 28.51 9.71
N THR A 6 36.09 28.53 8.42
CA THR A 6 34.73 28.18 7.99
C THR A 6 34.52 26.70 8.26
N PRO A 7 33.48 26.30 9.00
CA PRO A 7 33.16 24.88 9.18
C PRO A 7 32.90 24.29 7.80
N ASN A 8 33.52 23.15 7.52
CA ASN A 8 33.24 22.37 6.32
C ASN A 8 31.84 21.77 6.50
N GLU A 9 30.81 22.47 6.03
CA GLU A 9 29.42 22.01 6.03
C GLU A 9 29.29 20.86 5.01
N ASN A 10 29.82 19.69 5.37
CA ASN A 10 29.47 18.46 4.68
C ASN A 10 27.98 18.21 4.93
N PRO A 11 27.13 18.13 3.89
CA PRO A 11 25.73 17.83 4.06
C PRO A 11 25.58 16.49 4.80
N ILE A 12 24.90 16.51 5.95
CA ILE A 12 24.56 15.28 6.66
C ILE A 12 23.54 14.54 5.77
N PRO A 13 23.84 13.32 5.30
CA PRO A 13 22.87 12.58 4.50
C PRO A 13 21.61 12.33 5.33
N PRO A 14 20.42 12.38 4.71
CA PRO A 14 19.18 12.11 5.41
C PRO A 14 19.25 10.72 6.05
N THR A 15 18.94 10.65 7.34
CA THR A 15 18.93 9.38 8.09
C THR A 15 17.79 8.45 7.63
N HIS A 16 16.78 9.01 6.95
CA HIS A 16 15.67 8.26 6.40
C HIS A 16 16.01 7.73 5.00
N GLU A 17 16.08 6.41 4.87
CA GLU A 17 15.95 5.74 3.58
C GLU A 17 14.47 5.42 3.32
N ASP A 18 14.05 5.53 2.06
CA ASP A 18 12.73 5.04 1.65
C ASP A 18 12.59 3.55 1.97
N PHE A 19 11.41 3.13 2.42
CA PHE A 19 11.11 1.72 2.57
C PHE A 19 11.21 1.01 1.22
N ARG A 20 12.00 -0.06 1.16
CA ARG A 20 12.26 -0.88 -0.03
C ARG A 20 12.15 -2.35 0.32
N TRP A 21 11.59 -3.14 -0.58
CA TRP A 21 11.51 -4.59 -0.49
C TRP A 21 12.56 -5.28 -1.36
N ILE A 22 13.00 -4.63 -2.44
CA ILE A 22 14.00 -5.16 -3.37
C ILE A 22 15.37 -4.58 -2.98
N HIS A 23 16.35 -5.47 -2.80
CA HIS A 23 17.71 -5.12 -2.41
C HIS A 23 18.72 -5.58 -3.48
N GLY A 24 19.88 -4.93 -3.51
CA GLY A 24 20.95 -5.28 -4.44
C GLY A 24 20.63 -4.93 -5.90
N PRO A 25 21.20 -5.66 -6.89
CA PRO A 25 21.08 -5.34 -8.32
C PRO A 25 19.64 -5.28 -8.83
N GLY A 26 18.72 -6.01 -8.20
CA GLY A 26 17.30 -5.99 -8.56
C GLY A 26 16.64 -4.61 -8.42
N ARG A 27 17.27 -3.66 -7.70
CA ARG A 27 16.77 -2.27 -7.57
C ARG A 27 16.81 -1.50 -8.89
N GLU A 28 17.73 -1.84 -9.77
CA GLU A 28 17.93 -1.16 -11.04
C GLU A 28 17.03 -1.72 -12.14
N GLU A 29 16.28 -2.79 -11.85
CA GLU A 29 15.32 -3.37 -12.77
C GLU A 29 14.21 -2.38 -13.10
N LYS A 30 13.83 -2.34 -14.39
CA LYS A 30 12.88 -1.37 -14.96
C LYS A 30 11.54 -1.30 -14.20
N PHE A 31 11.12 -2.41 -13.57
CA PHE A 31 9.84 -2.52 -12.86
C PHE A 31 9.99 -2.61 -11.34
N ALA A 32 11.19 -2.48 -10.78
CA ALA A 32 11.43 -2.68 -9.34
C ALA A 32 10.48 -1.82 -8.48
N SER A 33 10.41 -0.51 -8.75
CA SER A 33 9.54 0.39 -7.98
C SER A 33 8.05 0.10 -8.17
N PHE A 34 7.63 -0.36 -9.36
CA PHE A 34 6.24 -0.75 -9.60
C PHE A 34 5.86 -2.02 -8.83
N ILE A 35 6.77 -3.01 -8.78
CA ILE A 35 6.58 -4.25 -8.03
C ILE A 35 6.48 -3.97 -6.53
N GLU A 36 7.37 -3.14 -5.99
CA GLU A 36 7.34 -2.73 -4.57
C GLU A 36 6.01 -2.05 -4.22
N LEU A 37 5.59 -1.07 -5.02
CA LEU A 37 4.32 -0.36 -4.83
C LEU A 37 3.12 -1.31 -4.93
N THR A 38 3.11 -2.20 -5.92
CA THR A 38 2.04 -3.18 -6.11
C THR A 38 1.92 -4.12 -4.92
N ARG A 39 3.05 -4.56 -4.38
CA ARG A 39 3.10 -5.39 -3.18
C ARG A 39 2.49 -4.68 -1.98
N ASP A 40 2.85 -3.42 -1.74
CA ASP A 40 2.34 -2.68 -0.58
C ASP A 40 0.84 -2.37 -0.70
N ILE A 41 0.39 -1.95 -1.87
CA ILE A 41 -1.03 -1.68 -2.10
C ILE A 41 -1.84 -2.97 -2.00
N SER A 42 -1.38 -4.08 -2.58
CA SER A 42 -2.10 -5.37 -2.51
C SER A 42 -2.18 -5.91 -1.08
N ALA A 43 -1.13 -5.74 -0.27
CA ALA A 43 -1.16 -6.07 1.16
C ALA A 43 -2.18 -5.21 1.93
N GLY A 44 -2.26 -3.91 1.61
CA GLY A 44 -3.25 -2.99 2.17
C GLY A 44 -4.70 -3.37 1.80
N ILE A 45 -4.96 -3.66 0.53
CA ILE A 45 -6.26 -4.13 0.03
C ILE A 45 -6.66 -5.43 0.73
N THR A 46 -5.73 -6.39 0.83
CA THR A 46 -5.99 -7.69 1.48
C THR A 46 -6.38 -7.49 2.94
N SER A 47 -5.64 -6.65 3.66
CA SER A 47 -5.94 -6.32 5.06
C SER A 47 -7.32 -5.69 5.21
N CYS A 48 -7.69 -4.76 4.33
CA CYS A 48 -9.03 -4.15 4.33
C CYS A 48 -10.12 -5.21 4.14
N MET A 49 -9.95 -6.12 3.18
CA MET A 49 -10.92 -7.19 2.92
C MET A 49 -11.03 -8.18 4.09
N GLN A 50 -9.92 -8.50 4.76
CA GLN A 50 -9.93 -9.34 5.96
C GLN A 50 -10.70 -8.69 7.11
N ILE A 51 -10.54 -7.37 7.32
CA ILE A 51 -11.26 -6.64 8.36
C ILE A 51 -12.77 -6.63 8.06
N ILE A 52 -13.15 -6.36 6.81
CA ILE A 52 -14.55 -6.37 6.35
C ILE A 52 -15.16 -7.75 6.56
N TYR A 53 -14.46 -8.80 6.11
CA TYR A 53 -14.90 -10.18 6.26
C TYR A 53 -15.11 -10.56 7.73
N ALA A 54 -14.16 -10.23 8.62
CA ALA A 54 -14.29 -10.51 10.05
C ALA A 54 -15.50 -9.80 10.67
N ARG A 55 -15.81 -8.57 10.23
CA ARG A 55 -17.01 -7.84 10.65
C ARG A 55 -18.28 -8.55 10.19
N ASP A 56 -18.31 -9.00 8.94
CA ASP A 56 -19.50 -9.64 8.36
C ASP A 56 -19.76 -10.99 9.03
N LEU A 57 -18.70 -11.78 9.28
CA LEU A 57 -18.78 -13.04 10.00
C LEU A 57 -19.41 -12.90 11.39
N VAL A 58 -19.00 -11.89 12.18
CA VAL A 58 -19.62 -11.62 13.50
C VAL A 58 -21.10 -11.25 13.35
N SER A 59 -21.43 -10.46 12.33
CA SER A 59 -22.80 -10.04 12.07
C SER A 59 -23.71 -11.22 11.70
N GLU A 60 -23.20 -12.19 10.93
CA GLU A 60 -23.91 -13.42 10.56
C GLU A 60 -24.06 -14.34 11.77
N MET A 61 -23.00 -14.53 12.56
CA MET A 61 -23.05 -15.34 13.78
C MET A 61 -24.08 -14.82 14.80
N ASN A 62 -24.20 -13.50 14.95
CA ASN A 62 -25.21 -12.91 15.82
C ASN A 62 -26.64 -13.15 15.32
N GLN A 63 -26.86 -13.22 14.00
CA GLN A 63 -28.19 -13.50 13.42
C GLN A 63 -28.61 -14.95 13.63
N ASP A 64 -27.65 -15.88 13.65
CA ASP A 64 -27.88 -17.31 13.83
C ASP A 64 -27.94 -17.74 15.30
N SER A 65 -27.61 -16.85 16.25
CA SER A 65 -27.58 -17.15 17.68
C SER A 65 -28.93 -16.93 18.36
N ASP A 66 -29.22 -17.77 19.36
CA ASP A 66 -30.32 -17.56 20.32
C ASP A 66 -30.18 -16.20 21.04
N PRO A 67 -31.21 -15.67 21.75
CA PRO A 67 -31.20 -14.33 22.37
C PRO A 67 -30.23 -14.24 23.55
N GLU A 68 -28.95 -14.36 23.27
CA GLU A 68 -27.80 -14.08 24.09
C GLU A 68 -27.25 -12.68 23.73
N PRO A 69 -26.28 -12.15 24.49
CA PRO A 69 -25.70 -10.85 24.17
C PRO A 69 -24.96 -10.89 22.83
N GLU A 70 -25.43 -10.12 21.85
CA GLU A 70 -24.76 -9.97 20.54
C GLU A 70 -23.30 -9.52 20.70
N ALA A 71 -22.39 -10.18 20.00
CA ALA A 71 -21.00 -9.76 19.93
C ALA A 71 -20.88 -8.49 19.07
N ALA A 72 -20.22 -7.45 19.57
CA ALA A 72 -19.98 -6.25 18.79
C ALA A 72 -18.95 -6.53 17.66
N PRO A 73 -19.24 -6.19 16.39
CA PRO A 73 -18.26 -6.33 15.32
C PRO A 73 -17.06 -5.39 15.54
N SER A 74 -15.92 -5.75 14.96
CA SER A 74 -14.65 -5.01 15.09
C SER A 74 -14.70 -3.58 14.52
N ILE A 75 -15.58 -3.32 13.55
CA ILE A 75 -15.79 -2.00 12.94
C ILE A 75 -17.26 -1.73 12.63
N GLY A 76 -17.63 -0.46 12.50
CA GLY A 76 -18.97 -0.04 12.10
C GLY A 76 -19.26 -0.24 10.61
N LYS A 77 -20.54 -0.18 10.22
CA LYS A 77 -20.97 -0.27 8.80
C LYS A 77 -20.35 0.83 7.93
N SER A 78 -20.27 2.06 8.47
CA SER A 78 -19.66 3.19 7.75
C SER A 78 -18.18 2.98 7.50
N ASP A 79 -17.44 2.46 8.49
CA ASP A 79 -16.01 2.17 8.35
C ASP A 79 -15.78 1.05 7.34
N SER A 80 -16.61 0.01 7.37
CA SER A 80 -16.56 -1.08 6.37
C SER A 80 -16.75 -0.53 4.95
N ALA A 81 -17.76 0.34 4.74
CA ALA A 81 -17.99 0.98 3.45
C ALA A 81 -16.79 1.86 3.01
N ASN A 82 -16.14 2.55 3.94
CA ASN A 82 -14.95 3.35 3.64
C ASN A 82 -13.75 2.47 3.28
N LEU A 83 -13.50 1.38 4.00
CA LEU A 83 -12.44 0.41 3.67
C LEU A 83 -12.68 -0.25 2.31
N TYR A 84 -13.93 -0.55 1.97
CA TYR A 84 -14.28 -1.09 0.66
C TYR A 84 -13.98 -0.09 -0.46
N ARG A 85 -14.39 1.18 -0.30
CA ARG A 85 -14.11 2.27 -1.25
C ARG A 85 -12.61 2.52 -1.40
N LEU A 86 -11.87 2.53 -0.29
CA LEU A 86 -10.42 2.67 -0.29
C LEU A 86 -9.77 1.54 -1.08
N SER A 87 -10.19 0.30 -0.85
CA SER A 87 -9.68 -0.88 -1.55
C SER A 87 -9.96 -0.82 -3.05
N LEU A 88 -11.16 -0.40 -3.45
CA LEU A 88 -11.55 -0.24 -4.85
C LEU A 88 -10.74 0.86 -5.54
N ALA A 89 -10.57 2.00 -4.86
CA ALA A 89 -9.76 3.11 -5.38
C ALA A 89 -8.29 2.69 -5.55
N ALA A 90 -7.73 1.98 -4.57
CA ALA A 90 -6.36 1.48 -4.62
C ALA A 90 -6.15 0.43 -5.74
N ALA A 91 -7.11 -0.49 -5.91
CA ALA A 91 -7.08 -1.46 -7.01
C ALA A 91 -7.16 -0.78 -8.39
N THR A 92 -8.00 0.27 -8.50
CA THR A 92 -8.12 1.06 -9.73
C THR A 92 -6.81 1.78 -10.05
N LEU A 93 -6.17 2.39 -9.05
CA LEU A 93 -4.87 3.04 -9.21
C LEU A 93 -3.80 2.06 -9.68
N LEU A 94 -3.75 0.84 -9.12
CA LEU A 94 -2.83 -0.19 -9.59
C LEU A 94 -3.09 -0.61 -11.04
N ARG A 95 -4.37 -0.78 -11.41
CA ARG A 95 -4.74 -1.11 -12.79
C ARG A 95 -4.28 -0.02 -13.75
N ASP A 96 -4.64 1.23 -13.47
CA ASP A 96 -4.32 2.36 -14.34
C ASP A 96 -2.79 2.51 -14.47
N ARG A 97 -2.04 2.32 -13.38
CA ARG A 97 -0.58 2.34 -13.42
C ARG A 97 0.01 1.16 -14.21
N SER A 98 -0.62 -0.01 -14.13
CA SER A 98 -0.24 -1.19 -14.94
C SER A 98 -0.44 -0.92 -16.43
N ASP A 99 -1.56 -0.30 -16.81
CA ASP A 99 -1.89 0.05 -18.19
C ASP A 99 -0.85 1.03 -18.78
N GLU A 100 -0.39 2.01 -17.97
CA GLU A 100 0.70 2.91 -18.36
C GLU A 100 2.02 2.16 -18.62
N HIS A 101 2.37 1.22 -17.74
CA HIS A 101 3.58 0.40 -17.91
C HIS A 101 3.48 -0.52 -19.14
N ILE A 102 2.31 -1.11 -19.40
CA ILE A 102 2.04 -1.92 -20.60
C ILE A 102 2.18 -1.05 -21.86
N ALA A 103 1.60 0.14 -21.88
CA ALA A 103 1.72 1.07 -23.00
C ALA A 103 3.18 1.47 -23.25
N CYS A 104 3.97 1.69 -22.20
CA CYS A 104 5.41 1.98 -22.31
C CYS A 104 6.19 0.80 -22.91
N LEU A 105 5.90 -0.44 -22.47
CA LEU A 105 6.53 -1.64 -23.02
C LEU A 105 6.20 -1.85 -24.50
N ASN A 106 4.93 -1.70 -24.85
CA ASN A 106 4.50 -1.84 -26.24
C ASN A 106 5.16 -0.80 -27.15
N LYS A 107 5.38 0.44 -26.68
CA LYS A 107 6.14 1.43 -27.46
C LYS A 107 7.60 1.01 -27.64
N LEU A 108 8.27 0.62 -26.56
CA LEU A 108 9.68 0.23 -26.60
C LEU A 108 9.97 -0.94 -27.55
N TRP A 109 9.03 -1.85 -27.77
CA TRP A 109 9.20 -3.02 -28.65
C TRP A 109 8.67 -2.83 -30.07
N ASN A 110 8.00 -1.71 -30.36
CA ASN A 110 7.54 -1.37 -31.72
C ASN A 110 8.38 -0.26 -32.37
N ASP A 111 9.37 0.29 -31.64
CA ASP A 111 10.43 1.17 -32.13
C ASP A 111 11.73 0.38 -32.39
#